data_AF-A0A959YV82-F1
#
_entry.id   AF-A0A959YV82-F1
#
_cell.length_a   1.000
_cell.length_b   1.000
_cell.length_c   1.000
_cell.angle_alpha   90.00
_cell.angle_beta   90.00
_cell.angle_gamma   90.00
#
_symmetry.space_group_name_H-M   'P 1'
#
loop_
_entity.id
_entity.type
_entity.pdbx_description
1 polymer ?
#
loop_
_entity_poly.entity_id
_entity_poly.type
_entity_poly.pdbx_seq_one_letter_code
_entity_poly.pdbx_strand_id
1 'polypeptide(L)'
;KYNWQEANKQYLVTAISALKEEMLFFKKNQDLHKQFKLSSDLQSKLENLEQEMQNPPALAQLADLFRLTSFEQKIVLMCAASELDSDFVALFSDNGDIQKRTTPSFGLALSVFKDAHWSALSPESVLRYWKLIEVTEPSSITKSPLVINEQILHYLTGIQHLDGALEGMVEP
;
A
#
# COMPACT_ATOMS: atom_id res chain seq x y z
N LYS A 1 -11.21 -26.92 -5.21
CA LYS A 1 -10.86 -25.78 -6.10
C LYS A 1 -10.42 -24.65 -5.19
N TYR A 2 -9.13 -24.30 -5.21
CA TYR A 2 -8.62 -23.16 -4.43
C TYR A 2 -9.24 -21.89 -4.99
N ASN A 3 -9.92 -21.10 -4.16
CA ASN A 3 -10.52 -19.84 -4.62
C ASN A 3 -9.45 -18.76 -4.56
N TRP A 4 -8.92 -18.35 -5.72
CA TRP A 4 -7.93 -17.28 -5.81
C TRP A 4 -8.38 -16.02 -5.09
N GLN A 5 -9.68 -15.67 -5.13
CA GLN A 5 -10.18 -14.48 -4.44
C GLN A 5 -10.00 -14.55 -2.93
N GLU A 6 -10.17 -15.73 -2.33
CA GLU A 6 -9.98 -15.92 -0.89
C GLU A 6 -8.51 -15.82 -0.53
N ALA A 7 -7.64 -16.49 -1.29
CA ALA A 7 -6.19 -16.42 -1.10
C ALA A 7 -5.66 -14.99 -1.30
N ASN A 8 -6.15 -14.26 -2.31
CA ASN A 8 -5.81 -12.86 -2.56
C ASN A 8 -6.22 -11.94 -1.41
N LYS A 9 -7.42 -12.13 -0.84
CA LYS A 9 -7.87 -11.37 0.34
C LYS A 9 -6.98 -11.65 1.56
N GLN A 10 -6.67 -12.93 1.80
CA GLN A 10 -5.76 -13.31 2.89
C GLN A 10 -4.35 -12.75 2.69
N TYR A 11 -3.87 -12.73 1.44
CA TYR A 11 -2.60 -12.11 1.08
C TYR A 11 -2.64 -10.61 1.37
N LEU A 12 -3.67 -9.89 0.93
CA LEU A 12 -3.81 -8.45 1.15
C LEU A 12 -3.82 -8.09 2.64
N VAL A 13 -4.58 -8.81 3.46
CA VAL A 13 -4.61 -8.62 4.92
C VAL A 13 -3.24 -8.90 5.55
N THR A 14 -2.55 -9.94 5.09
CA THR A 14 -1.21 -10.28 5.60
C THR A 14 -0.18 -9.23 5.16
N ALA A 15 -0.29 -8.70 3.95
CA ALA A 15 0.57 -7.63 3.44
C ALA A 15 0.36 -6.32 4.23
N ILE A 16 -0.89 -5.97 4.55
CA ILE A 16 -1.21 -4.84 5.44
C ILE A 16 -0.56 -5.05 6.81
N SER A 17 -0.63 -6.27 7.36
CA SER A 17 0.00 -6.59 8.65
C SER A 17 1.54 -6.44 8.60
N ALA A 18 2.16 -6.87 7.50
CA ALA A 18 3.60 -6.69 7.28
C ALA A 18 4.00 -5.21 7.17
N LEU A 19 3.19 -4.41 6.46
CA LEU A 19 3.36 -2.97 6.36
C LEU A 19 3.30 -2.30 7.74
N LYS A 20 2.31 -2.68 8.56
CA LYS A 20 2.18 -2.19 9.95
C LYS A 20 3.43 -2.50 10.78
N GLU A 21 3.99 -3.70 10.65
CA GLU A 21 5.20 -4.09 11.37
C GLU A 21 6.41 -3.22 10.99
N GLU A 22 6.61 -2.97 9.69
CA GLU A 22 7.67 -2.07 9.19
C GLU A 22 7.51 -0.65 9.74
N MET A 23 6.29 -0.09 9.62
CA MET A 23 6.02 1.29 10.05
C MET A 23 6.17 1.44 11.57
N LEU A 24 5.70 0.47 12.37
CA LEU A 24 5.87 0.46 13.81
C LEU A 24 7.34 0.32 14.22
N PHE A 25 8.12 -0.50 13.51
CA PHE A 25 9.55 -0.65 13.76
C PHE A 25 10.27 0.69 13.60
N PHE A 26 10.08 1.39 12.48
CA PHE A 26 10.76 2.66 12.25
C PHE A 26 10.24 3.78 13.16
N LYS A 27 8.93 3.81 13.44
CA LYS A 27 8.35 4.76 14.42
C LYS A 27 8.95 4.58 15.81
N LYS A 28 9.13 3.33 16.28
CA LYS A 28 9.73 3.02 17.59
C LYS A 28 11.21 3.35 17.65
N ASN A 29 11.94 3.11 16.57
CA ASN A 29 13.40 3.26 16.54
C ASN A 29 13.88 4.67 16.18
N GLN A 30 13.03 5.48 15.53
CA GLN A 30 13.36 6.82 15.02
C GLN A 30 14.63 6.85 14.14
N ASP A 31 14.91 5.76 13.44
CA ASP A 31 16.11 5.60 12.62
C ASP A 31 15.83 4.70 11.41
N LEU A 32 15.76 5.31 10.23
CA LEU A 32 15.51 4.65 8.95
C LEU A 32 16.71 3.82 8.44
N HIS A 33 17.90 3.99 9.01
CA HIS A 33 19.08 3.22 8.63
C HIS A 33 19.12 1.84 9.30
N LYS A 34 18.34 1.64 10.39
CA LYS A 34 18.25 0.33 11.03
C LYS A 34 17.69 -0.70 10.06
N GLN A 35 18.24 -1.91 10.15
CA GLN A 35 17.77 -3.03 9.36
C GLN A 35 16.43 -3.50 9.92
N PHE A 36 15.35 -3.22 9.19
CA PHE A 36 14.07 -3.87 9.38
C PHE A 36 14.13 -5.30 8.83
N LYS A 37 13.56 -6.24 9.56
CA LYS A 37 13.27 -7.60 9.11
C LYS A 37 11.84 -7.92 9.54
N LEU A 38 11.05 -8.37 8.59
CA LEU A 38 9.70 -8.84 8.86
C LEU A 38 9.77 -10.09 9.75
N SER A 39 8.80 -10.24 10.66
CA SER A 39 8.63 -11.45 11.44
C SER A 39 8.55 -12.68 10.54
N SER A 40 9.22 -13.76 10.96
CA SER A 40 9.28 -15.01 10.21
C SER A 40 7.89 -15.59 9.91
N ASP A 41 6.94 -15.35 10.81
CA ASP A 41 5.57 -15.85 10.70
C ASP A 41 4.81 -15.14 9.56
N LEU A 42 4.88 -13.81 9.49
CA LEU A 42 4.28 -13.04 8.40
C LEU A 42 4.98 -13.30 7.08
N GLN A 43 6.32 -13.37 7.08
CA GLN A 43 7.09 -13.66 5.88
C GLN A 43 6.70 -15.02 5.29
N SER A 44 6.74 -16.09 6.10
CA SER A 44 6.40 -17.44 5.63
C SER A 44 4.95 -17.52 5.17
N LYS A 45 4.03 -16.79 5.82
CA LYS A 45 2.62 -16.76 5.43
C LYS A 45 2.40 -16.10 4.07
N LEU A 46 3.08 -14.98 3.78
CA LEU A 46 3.02 -14.34 2.46
C LEU A 46 3.57 -15.27 1.38
N GLU A 47 4.73 -15.88 1.62
CA GLU A 47 5.36 -16.81 0.68
C GLU A 47 4.47 -18.02 0.40
N ASN A 48 3.87 -18.63 1.43
CA ASN A 48 2.95 -19.76 1.26
C ASN A 48 1.71 -19.38 0.44
N LEU A 49 1.09 -18.23 0.75
CA LEU A 49 -0.08 -17.75 0.00
C LEU A 49 0.27 -17.52 -1.48
N GLU A 50 1.43 -16.92 -1.78
CA GLU A 50 1.90 -16.76 -3.16
C GLU A 50 2.10 -18.09 -3.89
N GLN A 51 2.68 -19.10 -3.24
CA GLN A 51 2.93 -20.41 -3.83
C GLN A 51 1.64 -21.22 -4.06
N GLU A 52 0.63 -21.05 -3.19
CA GLU A 52 -0.64 -21.75 -3.32
C GLU A 52 -1.55 -21.17 -4.42
N MET A 53 -1.35 -19.90 -4.77
CA MET A 53 -2.13 -19.23 -5.80
C MET A 53 -1.62 -19.61 -7.20
N GLN A 54 -2.56 -19.94 -8.10
CA GLN A 54 -2.22 -20.21 -9.51
C GLN A 54 -1.78 -18.95 -10.27
N ASN A 55 -2.30 -17.79 -9.85
CA ASN A 55 -1.97 -16.48 -10.39
C ASN A 55 -1.43 -15.60 -9.26
N PRO A 56 -0.50 -14.67 -9.51
CA PRO A 56 0.01 -13.77 -8.48
C PRO A 56 -1.11 -13.01 -7.76
N PRO A 57 -0.92 -12.56 -6.51
CA PRO A 57 -1.88 -11.69 -5.84
C PRO A 57 -2.10 -10.38 -6.63
N ALA A 58 -3.28 -9.78 -6.51
CA ALA A 58 -3.63 -8.54 -7.20
C ALA A 58 -2.62 -7.41 -6.94
N LEU A 59 -2.10 -7.33 -5.71
CA LEU A 59 -1.07 -6.35 -5.37
C LEU A 59 0.22 -6.55 -6.18
N ALA A 60 0.65 -7.80 -6.39
CA ALA A 60 1.82 -8.12 -7.20
C ALA A 60 1.55 -7.86 -8.69
N GLN A 61 0.38 -8.26 -9.18
CA GLN A 61 -0.04 -7.96 -10.56
C GLN A 61 -0.07 -6.45 -10.84
N LEU A 62 -0.60 -5.64 -9.91
CA LEU A 62 -0.62 -4.18 -10.02
C LEU A 62 0.81 -3.60 -10.08
N ALA A 63 1.69 -4.08 -9.21
CA ALA A 63 3.09 -3.64 -9.19
C ALA A 63 3.81 -4.00 -10.50
N ASP A 64 3.59 -5.19 -11.03
CA ASP A 64 4.18 -5.62 -12.30
C ASP A 64 3.63 -4.84 -13.50
N LEU A 65 2.31 -4.61 -13.53
CA LEU A 65 1.63 -3.89 -14.62
C LEU A 65 2.10 -2.45 -14.74
N PHE A 66 2.17 -1.73 -13.62
CA PHE A 66 2.55 -0.33 -13.58
C PHE A 66 4.06 -0.11 -13.35
N ARG A 67 4.84 -1.20 -13.22
CA ARG A 67 6.28 -1.18 -12.89
C ARG A 67 6.56 -0.38 -11.60
N LEU A 68 5.73 -0.56 -10.59
CA LEU A 68 5.86 0.14 -9.31
C LEU A 68 7.16 -0.28 -8.63
N THR A 69 7.85 0.72 -8.09
CA THR A 69 8.91 0.47 -7.11
C THR A 69 8.32 -0.08 -5.81
N SER A 70 9.17 -0.72 -4.98
CA SER A 70 8.75 -1.18 -3.65
C SER A 70 8.14 -0.06 -2.80
N PHE A 71 8.66 1.17 -2.90
CA PHE A 71 8.13 2.33 -2.20
C PHE A 71 6.75 2.74 -2.72
N GLU A 72 6.54 2.78 -4.04
CA GLU A 72 5.23 3.13 -4.62
C GLU A 72 4.17 2.07 -4.32
N GLN A 73 4.54 0.78 -4.37
CA GLN A 73 3.67 -0.31 -3.96
C GLN A 73 3.26 -0.18 -2.47
N LYS A 74 4.21 0.19 -1.59
CA LYS A 74 3.92 0.47 -0.17
C LYS A 74 2.99 1.67 0.00
N ILE A 75 3.09 2.71 -0.84
CA ILE A 75 2.16 3.86 -0.80
C ILE A 75 0.73 3.41 -1.17
N VAL A 76 0.58 2.62 -2.24
CA VAL A 76 -0.73 2.06 -2.63
C VAL A 76 -1.30 1.21 -1.49
N LEU A 77 -0.48 0.32 -0.92
CA LEU A 77 -0.89 -0.54 0.18
C LEU A 77 -1.24 0.23 1.45
N MET A 78 -0.51 1.32 1.77
CA MET A 78 -0.81 2.22 2.89
C MET A 78 -2.17 2.89 2.71
N CYS A 79 -2.49 3.35 1.49
CA CYS A 79 -3.78 3.96 1.20
C CYS A 79 -4.90 2.92 1.25
N ALA A 80 -4.70 1.72 0.68
CA ALA A 80 -5.64 0.61 0.79
C ALA A 80 -5.89 0.20 2.25
N ALA A 81 -4.85 0.13 3.07
CA ALA A 81 -4.94 -0.21 4.49
C ALA A 81 -5.81 0.79 5.26
N SER A 82 -5.73 2.09 4.93
CA SER A 82 -6.56 3.11 5.59
C SER A 82 -8.06 2.97 5.30
N GLU A 83 -8.43 2.33 4.19
CA GLU A 83 -9.84 2.05 3.82
C GLU A 83 -10.32 0.70 4.36
N LEU A 84 -9.44 -0.30 4.44
CA LEU A 84 -9.79 -1.69 4.75
C LEU A 84 -9.59 -2.09 6.21
N ASP A 85 -8.75 -1.36 6.95
CA ASP A 85 -8.30 -1.75 8.27
C ASP A 85 -8.41 -0.58 9.27
N SER A 86 -9.43 -0.65 10.13
CA SER A 86 -9.71 0.39 11.13
C SER A 86 -8.55 0.62 12.11
N ASP A 87 -7.75 -0.41 12.38
CA ASP A 87 -6.61 -0.32 13.30
C ASP A 87 -5.41 0.35 12.64
N PHE A 88 -5.33 0.34 11.30
CA PHE A 88 -4.27 1.02 10.55
C PHE A 88 -4.31 2.52 10.79
N VAL A 89 -5.51 3.12 10.75
CA VAL A 89 -5.70 4.55 11.02
C VAL A 89 -5.30 4.89 12.45
N ALA A 90 -5.47 3.97 13.41
CA ALA A 90 -5.10 4.18 14.80
C ALA A 90 -3.58 4.20 15.04
N LEU A 91 -2.76 3.58 14.18
CA LEU A 91 -1.29 3.57 14.31
C LEU A 91 -0.66 4.96 14.23
N PHE A 92 -1.35 5.87 13.55
CA PHE A 92 -0.86 7.20 13.25
C PHE A 92 -1.53 8.29 14.09
N SER A 93 -2.53 7.96 14.90
CA SER A 93 -3.10 8.87 15.89
C SER A 93 -2.02 9.25 16.91
N ASP A 94 -1.58 10.49 16.90
CA ASP A 94 -0.56 10.97 17.84
C ASP A 94 -1.24 11.32 19.17
N ASN A 95 -0.82 10.66 20.25
CA ASN A 95 -1.11 11.02 21.65
C ASN A 95 -2.59 11.24 22.02
N GLY A 96 -3.50 10.38 21.55
CA GLY A 96 -4.89 10.35 22.04
C GLY A 96 -5.81 11.47 21.53
N ASP A 97 -5.33 12.31 20.60
CA ASP A 97 -6.17 13.28 19.92
C ASP A 97 -6.90 12.61 18.75
N ILE A 98 -8.06 12.01 19.05
CA ILE A 98 -8.93 11.30 18.09
C ILE A 98 -9.34 12.21 16.91
N GLN A 99 -9.23 13.54 17.04
CA GLN A 99 -9.55 14.49 15.99
C GLN A 99 -8.43 14.65 14.95
N LYS A 100 -7.18 14.27 15.28
CA LYS A 100 -6.06 14.19 14.34
C LYS A 100 -5.88 12.74 13.89
N ARG A 101 -6.89 12.21 13.19
CA ARG A 101 -6.70 10.99 12.41
C ARG A 101 -5.60 11.26 11.40
N THR A 102 -4.44 10.67 11.60
CA THR A 102 -3.37 10.81 10.64
C THR A 102 -3.73 9.95 9.45
N THR A 103 -4.00 10.64 8.35
CA THR A 103 -4.26 10.04 7.05
C THR A 103 -2.93 9.64 6.40
N PRO A 104 -2.95 8.65 5.49
CA PRO A 104 -1.84 8.43 4.56
C PRO A 104 -1.39 9.75 3.95
N SER A 105 -0.09 10.04 3.97
CA SER A 105 0.50 11.21 3.32
C SER A 105 1.88 10.86 2.78
N PHE A 106 2.36 11.59 1.77
CA PHE A 106 3.73 11.36 1.28
C PHE A 106 4.78 11.66 2.35
N GLY A 107 4.54 12.65 3.22
CA GLY A 107 5.42 12.97 4.34
C GLY A 107 5.50 11.84 5.35
N LEU A 108 4.37 11.17 5.65
CA LEU A 108 4.36 9.97 6.46
C LEU A 108 5.20 8.87 5.80
N ALA A 109 4.94 8.54 4.53
CA ALA A 109 5.68 7.52 3.79
C ALA A 109 7.20 7.78 3.78
N LEU A 110 7.61 9.03 3.50
CA LEU A 110 9.01 9.46 3.50
C LEU A 110 9.67 9.31 4.88
N SER A 111 8.90 9.37 5.97
CA SER A 111 9.43 9.27 7.33
C SER A 111 9.54 7.84 7.86
N VAL A 112 8.87 6.86 7.23
CA VAL A 112 8.76 5.48 7.74
C VAL A 112 9.30 4.41 6.79
N PHE A 113 9.56 4.71 5.52
CA PHE A 113 10.10 3.76 4.56
C PHE A 113 11.53 4.10 4.15
N LYS A 114 12.42 3.11 4.28
CA LYS A 114 13.86 3.27 3.98
C LYS A 114 14.14 3.51 2.49
N ASP A 115 13.35 2.90 1.61
CA ASP A 115 13.45 2.98 0.16
C ASP A 115 12.70 4.20 -0.44
N ALA A 116 12.25 5.10 0.42
CA ALA A 116 11.52 6.29 0.02
C ALA A 116 12.34 7.21 -0.87
N HIS A 117 11.68 7.79 -1.87
CA HIS A 117 12.32 8.69 -2.84
C HIS A 117 11.35 9.78 -3.31
N TRP A 118 11.89 10.96 -3.57
CA TRP A 118 11.11 12.14 -3.91
C TRP A 118 10.42 12.07 -5.28
N SER A 119 10.91 11.25 -6.22
CA SER A 119 10.28 11.11 -7.54
C SER A 119 8.87 10.50 -7.48
N ALA A 120 8.51 9.77 -6.43
CA ALA A 120 7.14 9.25 -6.28
C ALA A 120 6.10 10.36 -6.05
N LEU A 121 6.53 11.55 -5.61
CA LEU A 121 5.66 12.70 -5.35
C LEU A 121 5.37 13.53 -6.62
N SER A 122 6.20 13.38 -7.66
CA SER A 122 6.09 14.15 -8.91
C SER A 122 4.73 13.89 -9.59
N PRO A 123 4.11 14.91 -10.23
CA PRO A 123 2.89 14.70 -11.01
C PRO A 123 3.02 13.62 -12.10
N GLU A 124 4.23 13.45 -12.62
CA GLU A 124 4.60 12.45 -13.63
C GLU A 124 4.91 11.07 -13.03
N SER A 125 4.88 10.91 -11.70
CA SER A 125 5.06 9.61 -11.07
C SER A 125 3.94 8.64 -11.45
N VAL A 126 4.25 7.35 -11.49
CA VAL A 126 3.28 6.31 -11.86
C VAL A 126 2.03 6.39 -10.96
N LEU A 127 2.23 6.68 -9.67
CA LEU A 127 1.14 6.84 -8.70
C LEU A 127 0.13 7.94 -9.08
N ARG A 128 0.61 9.09 -9.56
CA ARG A 128 -0.22 10.27 -9.83
C ARG A 128 -0.68 10.35 -11.26
N TYR A 129 0.18 9.98 -12.21
CA TYR A 129 -0.13 9.96 -13.64
C TYR A 129 -1.29 9.00 -13.93
N TRP A 130 -1.20 7.76 -13.42
CA TRP A 130 -2.26 6.75 -13.57
C TRP A 130 -3.36 6.83 -12.52
N LYS A 131 -3.31 7.84 -11.64
CA LYS A 131 -4.28 8.05 -10.55
C LYS A 131 -4.49 6.80 -9.70
N LEU A 132 -3.42 6.08 -9.38
CA LEU A 132 -3.49 4.95 -8.44
C LEU A 132 -3.88 5.45 -7.05
N ILE A 133 -3.44 6.67 -6.74
CA ILE A 133 -3.82 7.45 -5.58
C ILE A 133 -4.17 8.88 -6.02
N GLU A 134 -4.89 9.60 -5.16
CA GLU A 134 -5.22 11.00 -5.33
C GLU A 134 -4.72 11.81 -4.13
N VAL A 135 -4.19 13.00 -4.43
CA VAL A 135 -3.75 13.99 -3.44
C VAL A 135 -4.92 14.95 -3.22
N THR A 136 -5.57 14.90 -2.05
CA THR A 136 -6.84 15.63 -1.84
C THR A 136 -6.65 17.15 -1.72
N GLU A 137 -5.52 17.59 -1.16
CA GLU A 137 -5.23 19.00 -0.92
C GLU A 137 -3.84 19.39 -1.47
N PRO A 138 -3.69 19.70 -2.77
CA PRO A 138 -2.38 19.85 -3.41
C PRO A 138 -1.58 21.08 -2.95
N SER A 139 -2.12 21.93 -2.06
CA SER A 139 -1.42 23.08 -1.48
C SER A 139 -0.21 22.69 -0.62
N SER A 140 -0.14 21.45 -0.13
CA SER A 140 1.01 20.93 0.61
C SER A 140 1.26 19.45 0.35
N ILE A 141 1.88 19.11 -0.78
CA ILE A 141 2.06 17.72 -1.28
C ILE A 141 2.49 16.69 -0.22
N THR A 142 3.39 17.04 0.71
CA THR A 142 3.87 16.11 1.74
C THR A 142 2.90 15.94 2.90
N LYS A 143 2.00 16.89 3.13
CA LYS A 143 1.02 16.88 4.23
C LYS A 143 -0.39 16.53 3.76
N SER A 144 -0.65 16.61 2.46
CA SER A 144 -1.93 16.26 1.86
C SER A 144 -2.30 14.81 2.19
N PRO A 145 -3.56 14.56 2.56
CA PRO A 145 -4.10 13.20 2.57
C PRO A 145 -3.97 12.57 1.18
N LEU A 146 -3.58 11.30 1.17
CA LEU A 146 -3.61 10.42 0.01
C LEU A 146 -4.81 9.49 0.14
N VAL A 147 -5.56 9.37 -0.93
CA VAL A 147 -6.70 8.46 -1.03
C VAL A 147 -6.45 7.50 -2.18
N ILE A 148 -6.72 6.22 -1.98
CA ILE A 148 -6.61 5.23 -3.07
C ILE A 148 -7.77 5.41 -4.05
N ASN A 149 -7.51 5.23 -5.34
CA ASN A 149 -8.58 5.18 -6.32
C ASN A 149 -9.48 3.97 -6.09
N GLU A 150 -10.80 4.17 -6.13
CA GLU A 150 -11.79 3.12 -5.84
C GLU A 150 -11.65 1.90 -6.76
N GLN A 151 -11.30 2.08 -8.04
CA GLN A 151 -11.09 0.98 -8.97
C GLN A 151 -9.87 0.15 -8.58
N ILE A 152 -8.79 0.81 -8.15
CA ILE A 152 -7.59 0.13 -7.65
C ILE A 152 -7.92 -0.61 -6.35
N LEU A 153 -8.71 -0.02 -5.45
CA LEU A 153 -9.16 -0.69 -4.22
C LEU A 153 -9.99 -1.95 -4.52
N HIS A 154 -10.95 -1.86 -5.45
CA HIS A 154 -11.75 -3.00 -5.90
C HIS A 154 -10.93 -4.07 -6.62
N TYR A 155 -9.92 -3.66 -7.38
CA TYR A 155 -8.97 -4.58 -8.00
C TYR A 155 -8.15 -5.34 -6.94
N LEU A 156 -7.56 -4.62 -5.97
CA LEU A 156 -6.78 -5.22 -4.87
C LEU A 156 -7.60 -6.21 -4.04
N THR A 157 -8.88 -5.94 -3.81
CA THR A 157 -9.80 -6.82 -3.06
C THR A 157 -10.32 -8.01 -3.89
N GLY A 158 -10.01 -8.06 -5.19
CA GLY A 158 -10.43 -9.13 -6.11
C GLY A 158 -11.89 -9.07 -6.55
N ILE A 159 -12.58 -7.93 -6.30
CA ILE A 159 -13.98 -7.71 -6.70
C ILE A 159 -14.08 -7.48 -8.21
N GLN A 160 -13.08 -6.82 -8.80
CA GLN A 160 -12.99 -6.56 -10.24
C GLN A 160 -12.02 -7.51 -10.96
N HIS A 161 -12.22 -8.82 -10.80
CA HIS A 161 -11.51 -9.82 -11.61
C HIS A 161 -12.10 -9.88 -13.03
N LEU A 162 -12.10 -8.75 -13.74
CA LEU A 162 -12.37 -8.68 -15.17
C LEU A 162 -11.02 -8.53 -15.86
N ASP A 163 -10.59 -9.59 -16.55
CA ASP A 163 -9.49 -9.54 -17.51
C ASP A 163 -9.72 -8.33 -18.45
N GLY A 164 -8.91 -7.28 -18.30
CA GLY A 164 -8.97 -6.08 -19.15
C GLY A 164 -9.38 -4.76 -18.48
N ALA A 165 -9.86 -4.75 -17.23
CA ALA A 165 -10.28 -3.50 -16.58
C ALA A 165 -9.12 -2.51 -16.34
N LEU A 166 -7.94 -3.03 -15.97
CA LEU A 166 -6.73 -2.24 -15.83
C LEU A 166 -5.97 -2.06 -17.14
N GLU A 167 -6.07 -2.98 -18.10
CA GLU A 167 -5.36 -2.86 -19.39
C GLU A 167 -5.80 -1.61 -20.16
N GLY A 168 -7.09 -1.27 -20.11
CA GLY A 168 -7.61 -0.01 -20.66
C GLY A 168 -7.19 1.25 -19.91
N MET A 169 -6.63 1.11 -18.69
CA MET A 169 -6.04 2.22 -17.93
C MET A 169 -4.55 2.41 -18.23
N VAL A 170 -3.89 1.54 -19.01
CA VAL A 170 -2.45 1.61 -19.31
C VAL A 170 -2.18 2.08 -20.75
N GLU A 171 -3.22 2.33 -21.56
CA GLU A 171 -3.06 2.93 -22.88
C GLU A 171 -2.84 4.45 -22.79
N PRO A 172 -1.80 5.01 -23.46
CA PRO A 172 -1.35 6.40 -23.35
C PRO A 172 -2.27 7.43 -24.04
#